data_AF-A0A6L5HKN5-F1
#
_entry.id   AF-A0A6L5HKN5-F1
#
_cell.length_a   1.000
_cell.length_b   1.000
_cell.length_c   1.000
_cell.angle_alpha   90.00
_cell.angle_beta   90.00
_cell.angle_gamma   90.00
#
_symmetry.space_group_name_H-M   'P 1'
#
loop_
_entity.id
_entity.type
_entity.pdbx_description
1 polymer ?
#
loop_
_entity_poly.entity_id
_entity_poly.type
_entity_poly.pdbx_seq_one_letter_code
_entity_poly.pdbx_strand_id
1 'polypeptide(L)' 'MNDHRKSQALTAWERLFNQPEIRMDAEEQYEALLRLADEFEDGGIISPGERTALIERATVLYSQSVAGVGEGT' A
#
# COMPACT_ATOMS: atom_id res chain seq x y z
N MET A 1 -13.01 -10.29 -17.15
CA MET A 1 -11.96 -9.33 -17.58
C MET A 1 -11.60 -8.35 -16.47
N ASN A 2 -12.59 -7.86 -15.70
CA ASN A 2 -12.34 -6.94 -14.59
C ASN A 2 -11.53 -7.59 -13.44
N ASP A 3 -11.82 -8.87 -13.15
CA ASP A 3 -11.10 -9.65 -12.12
C ASP A 3 -9.60 -9.76 -12.39
N HIS A 4 -9.19 -9.90 -13.66
CA HIS A 4 -7.77 -10.01 -14.00
C HIS A 4 -7.02 -8.68 -13.83
N ARG A 5 -7.69 -7.54 -14.08
CA ARG A 5 -7.11 -6.21 -13.82
C ARG A 5 -6.98 -5.96 -12.32
N LYS A 6 -8.01 -6.35 -11.56
CA LYS A 6 -8.01 -6.27 -10.11
C LYS A 6 -6.91 -7.11 -9.48
N SER A 7 -6.76 -8.37 -9.87
CA SER A 7 -5.69 -9.22 -9.36
C SER A 7 -4.30 -8.65 -9.67
N GLN A 8 -4.09 -8.06 -10.85
CA GLN A 8 -2.83 -7.41 -11.19
C GLN A 8 -2.56 -6.17 -10.35
N ALA A 9 -3.59 -5.33 -10.15
CA ALA A 9 -3.51 -4.14 -9.31
C ALA A 9 -3.15 -4.50 -7.86
N LEU A 10 -3.87 -5.45 -7.27
CA LEU A 10 -3.58 -5.93 -5.93
C LEU A 10 -2.18 -6.57 -5.84
N THR A 11 -1.76 -7.33 -6.85
CA THR A 11 -0.40 -7.90 -6.91
C THR A 11 0.67 -6.80 -6.93
N ALA A 12 0.45 -5.72 -7.69
CA ALA A 12 1.39 -4.60 -7.74
C ALA A 12 1.48 -3.88 -6.38
N TRP A 13 0.34 -3.65 -5.73
CA TRP A 13 0.28 -3.06 -4.40
C TRP A 13 0.94 -3.94 -3.34
N GLU A 14 0.68 -5.25 -3.36
CA GLU A 14 1.30 -6.19 -2.42
C GLU A 14 2.82 -6.32 -2.64
N ARG A 15 3.29 -6.20 -3.88
CA ARG A 15 4.75 -6.13 -4.13
C ARG A 15 5.37 -4.91 -3.47
N LEU A 16 4.77 -3.73 -3.64
CA LEU A 16 5.26 -2.50 -3.00
C LEU A 16 5.17 -2.58 -1.46
N PHE A 17 4.14 -3.23 -0.94
CA PHE A 17 3.95 -3.45 0.49
C PHE A 17 5.04 -4.35 1.10
N ASN A 18 5.40 -5.45 0.43
CA ASN A 18 6.38 -6.42 0.94
C ASN A 18 7.82 -6.08 0.58
N GLN A 19 8.04 -5.39 -0.54
CA GLN A 19 9.35 -5.06 -1.08
C GLN A 19 9.40 -3.57 -1.42
N PRO A 20 9.55 -2.70 -0.41
CA PRO A 20 9.89 -1.31 -0.66
C PRO A 20 11.19 -1.25 -1.48
N GLU A 21 11.28 -0.29 -2.40
CA GLU A 21 12.53 -0.07 -3.12
C GLU A 21 13.65 0.26 -2.13
N ILE A 22 14.89 -0.16 -2.42
CA ILE A 22 16.05 -0.15 -1.50
C ILE A 22 16.35 1.24 -0.90
N ARG A 23 15.78 2.32 -1.45
CA ARG A 23 15.95 3.71 -0.99
C ARG A 23 14.70 4.35 -0.43
N MET A 24 13.57 3.66 -0.41
CA MET A 24 12.29 4.25 -0.05
C MET A 24 12.13 4.23 1.48
N ASP A 25 12.03 5.40 2.10
CA ASP A 25 11.72 5.52 3.52
C ASP A 25 10.28 5.06 3.82
N ALA A 26 9.99 4.75 5.08
CA ALA A 26 8.66 4.25 5.48
C ALA A 26 7.52 5.22 5.10
N GLU A 27 7.79 6.53 5.14
CA GLU A 27 6.86 7.58 4.71
C GLU A 27 6.62 7.54 3.20
N GLU A 28 7.69 7.50 2.39
CA GLU A 28 7.59 7.41 0.93
C GLU A 28 6.86 6.12 0.50
N GLN A 29 7.13 5.00 1.20
CA GLN A 29 6.41 3.74 0.96
C GLN A 29 4.92 3.89 1.26
N TYR A 30 4.57 4.51 2.38
CA TYR A 30 3.19 4.75 2.77
C TYR A 30 2.46 5.63 1.76
N GLU A 31 3.05 6.76 1.35
CA GLU A 31 2.46 7.64 0.34
C GLU A 31 2.27 6.95 -1.01
N ALA A 32 3.24 6.12 -1.43
CA ALA A 32 3.14 5.36 -2.67
C ALA A 32 2.02 4.29 -2.61
N LEU A 33 1.85 3.61 -1.47
CA LEU A 33 0.75 2.65 -1.26
C LEU A 33 -0.62 3.33 -1.29
N LEU A 34 -0.73 4.54 -0.74
CA LEU A 34 -1.95 5.36 -0.78
C LEU A 34 -2.27 5.79 -2.21
N ARG A 35 -1.27 6.31 -2.94
CA ARG A 35 -1.43 6.73 -4.34
C ARG A 35 -1.91 5.59 -5.23
N LEU A 36 -1.31 4.41 -5.11
CA LEU A 36 -1.75 3.21 -5.85
C LEU A 36 -3.20 2.83 -5.55
N ALA A 37 -3.60 2.90 -4.27
CA ALA A 37 -4.98 2.59 -3.87
C ALA A 37 -5.99 3.61 -4.45
N ASP A 38 -5.63 4.89 -4.48
CA ASP A 38 -6.42 5.94 -5.15
C ASP A 38 -6.51 5.72 -6.66
N GLU A 39 -5.41 5.41 -7.35
CA GLU A 39 -5.40 5.14 -8.79
C GLU A 39 -6.28 3.92 -9.16
N PHE A 40 -6.33 2.91 -8.30
CA PHE A 40 -7.18 1.75 -8.52
C PHE A 40 -8.65 2.06 -8.32
N GLU A 41 -9.00 2.94 -7.39
CA GLU A 41 -10.38 3.37 -7.17
C GLU A 41 -10.86 4.27 -8.30
N ASP A 42 -10.06 5.27 -8.69
CA ASP A 42 -10.34 6.17 -9.82
C ASP A 42 -10.48 5.37 -11.14
N GLY A 43 -9.63 4.36 -11.33
CA GLY A 43 -9.70 3.43 -12.45
C GLY A 43 -10.89 2.46 -12.41
N GLY A 44 -11.71 2.48 -11.35
CA GLY A 44 -12.83 1.56 -11.15
C GLY A 44 -12.41 0.09 -11.01
N ILE A 45 -11.16 -0.16 -10.61
CA ILE A 45 -10.56 -1.49 -10.42
C ILE A 45 -10.96 -2.07 -9.06
N ILE A 46 -11.02 -1.21 -8.04
CA ILE A 46 -11.43 -1.58 -6.68
C ILE A 46 -12.56 -0.67 -6.20
N SER A 47 -13.33 -1.16 -5.22
CA SER A 47 -14.37 -0.36 -4.58
C SER A 47 -13.79 0.56 -3.49
N PRO A 48 -14.50 1.63 -3.09
CA PRO A 48 -14.07 2.50 -1.98
C PRO A 48 -13.81 1.76 -0.66
N GLY A 49 -14.57 0.69 -0.39
CA GLY A 49 -14.33 -0.18 0.77
C GLY A 49 -13.02 -0.97 0.68
N GLU A 50 -12.62 -1.37 -0.52
CA GLU A 50 -11.35 -2.05 -0.75
C GLU A 50 -10.17 -1.08 -0.68
N ARG A 51 -10.33 0.14 -1.21
CA ARG A 51 -9.37 1.24 -1.04
C ARG A 51 -9.11 1.50 0.45
N THR A 52 -10.17 1.57 1.25
CA THR A 52 -10.06 1.77 2.71
C THR A 52 -9.26 0.64 3.36
N ALA A 53 -9.55 -0.62 3.04
CA ALA A 53 -8.81 -1.77 3.58
C ALA A 53 -7.32 -1.76 3.20
N LEU A 54 -6.96 -1.31 1.99
CA LEU A 54 -5.57 -1.13 1.57
C LEU A 54 -4.87 -0.03 2.39
N ILE A 55 -5.54 1.11 2.58
CA ILE A 55 -5.01 2.23 3.38
C ILE A 55 -4.80 1.80 4.83
N GLU A 56 -5.74 1.06 5.43
CA GLU A 56 -5.59 0.53 6.80
C GLU A 56 -4.36 -0.38 6.92
N ARG A 57 -4.16 -1.30 5.96
CA ARG A 57 -2.97 -2.16 5.94
C ARG A 57 -1.67 -1.36 5.83
N ALA A 58 -1.62 -0.36 4.94
CA ALA A 58 -0.46 0.53 4.80
C ALA A 58 -0.21 1.33 6.09
N THR A 59 -1.27 1.79 6.76
CA THR A 59 -1.18 2.56 8.02
C THR A 59 -0.60 1.72 9.14
N VAL A 60 -1.02 0.45 9.25
CA VAL A 60 -0.46 -0.48 10.24
C VAL A 60 1.02 -0.73 9.97
N LEU A 61 1.41 -0.97 8.71
CA LEU A 61 2.81 -1.15 8.34
C LEU A 61 3.64 0.11 8.68
N TYR A 62 3.17 1.28 8.29
CA TYR A 62 3.84 2.55 8.58
C TYR A 62 4.01 2.76 10.09
N SER A 63 2.96 2.52 10.86
CA SER A 63 3.00 2.62 12.33
C SER A 63 4.01 1.66 12.94
N GLN A 64 4.12 0.44 12.41
CA GLN A 64 5.13 -0.54 12.86
C GLN A 64 6.55 -0.11 12.48
N SER A 65 6.76 0.41 11.28
CA SER A 65 8.06 0.92 10.83
C SER A 65 8.52 2.13 11.66
N VAL A 66 7.60 3.05 11.97
CA VAL A 66 7.89 4.23 12.79
C VAL A 66 8.06 3.88 14.27
N ALA A 67 7.24 2.96 14.81
CA ALA A 67 7.37 2.50 16.20
C ALA A 67 8.63 1.65 16.41
N GLY A 68 9.00 0.81 15.44
CA GLY A 68 10.19 -0.04 15.49
C GLY A 68 11.52 0.73 15.43
N VAL A 69 11.51 1.96 14.91
CA VAL A 69 12.66 2.88 14.98
C VAL A 69 12.91 3.38 16.43
N GLY A 70 11.95 3.22 17.34
CA GLY A 70 12.05 3.67 18.74
C GLY A 70 12.65 2.67 19.74
N GLU A 71 12.74 1.37 19.42
CA GLU A 71 13.16 0.31 20.37
C GLU A 71 14.56 -0.27 20.06
N GLY A 72 15.51 0.58 19.69
CA GLY A 72 16.91 0.20 19.48
C GLY A 72 17.89 1.11 20.23
N THR A 73 17.90 1.02 21.56
CA THR A 73 19.02 1.49 22.41
C THR A 73 19.70 0.31 23.09
#